data_AF-A0AAE0DFN8-F1
#
_entry.id   AF-A0AAE0DFN8-F1
#
_cell.length_a   1.000
_cell.length_b   1.000
_cell.length_c   1.000
_cell.angle_alpha   90.00
_cell.angle_beta   90.00
_cell.angle_gamma   90.00
#
_symmetry.space_group_name_H-M   'P 1'
#
loop_
_entity.id
_entity.type
_entity.pdbx_description
1 polymer ?
#
loop_
_entity_poly.entity_id
_entity_poly.type
_entity_poly.pdbx_seq_one_letter_code
_entity_poly.pdbx_strand_id
1 'polypeptide(L)'
;MAEELHDALQINKDRGRELVGRWDRIHVLYLRTLNENWRQYVNYLDEEVSKIFDQVILSNLDTETSQGKIFVEGSLANVKRVQYLIDQTSRARHMLDLNSTVMKTMTRSSAEFPASATPSNTGPMRSFEAEVESIMGECQVHHKSAESLLIRATSISQHLRDVIAMRNTEFMKTMTVSTVQGNEALLELSHKAVSEAQSMKAITIVALVYVPASFVADFLQMGYVSAAQQNGLVVSATKGLWVYAIITAPLMTVTMGIYFAYELLSRRFESRKNKTILEQRFHIV
;
A
#
# COMPACT_ATOMS: atom_id res chain seq x y z
N MET A 1 61.94 -54.22 16.57
CA MET A 1 60.79 -53.83 17.41
C MET A 1 61.06 -52.61 18.31
N ALA A 2 62.02 -52.63 19.27
CA ALA A 2 62.31 -51.45 20.09
C ALA A 2 63.03 -50.32 19.30
N GLU A 3 63.91 -50.70 18.38
CA GLU A 3 64.69 -49.79 17.52
C GLU A 3 63.80 -49.12 16.45
N GLU A 4 62.91 -49.87 15.83
CA GLU A 4 61.90 -49.35 14.87
C GLU A 4 60.91 -48.37 15.51
N LEU A 5 60.55 -48.57 16.79
CA LEU A 5 59.68 -47.65 17.53
C LEU A 5 60.42 -46.33 17.87
N HIS A 6 61.72 -46.41 18.15
CA HIS A 6 62.56 -45.23 18.40
C HIS A 6 62.74 -44.39 17.13
N ASP A 7 63.01 -45.02 16.00
CA ASP A 7 63.14 -44.33 14.70
C ASP A 7 61.82 -43.69 14.26
N ALA A 8 60.69 -44.39 14.44
CA ALA A 8 59.37 -43.83 14.14
C ALA A 8 59.03 -42.60 15.01
N LEU A 9 59.42 -42.59 16.29
CA LEU A 9 59.25 -41.46 17.19
C LEU A 9 60.17 -40.29 16.82
N GLN A 10 61.41 -40.55 16.42
CA GLN A 10 62.36 -39.53 15.98
C GLN A 10 61.86 -38.83 14.70
N ILE A 11 61.40 -39.60 13.71
CA ILE A 11 60.85 -39.09 12.45
C ILE A 11 59.63 -38.21 12.69
N ASN A 12 58.75 -38.60 13.61
CA ASN A 12 57.54 -37.83 13.92
C ASN A 12 57.89 -36.53 14.68
N LYS A 13 58.89 -36.57 15.56
CA LYS A 13 59.43 -35.40 16.26
C LYS A 13 60.14 -34.43 15.31
N ASP A 14 60.83 -34.94 14.31
CA ASP A 14 61.50 -34.13 13.28
C ASP A 14 60.50 -33.51 12.31
N ARG A 15 59.46 -34.25 11.88
CA ARG A 15 58.32 -33.67 11.15
C ARG A 15 57.58 -32.61 11.95
N GLY A 16 57.36 -32.83 13.24
CA GLY A 16 56.77 -31.84 14.14
C GLY A 16 57.62 -30.57 14.23
N ARG A 17 58.95 -30.71 14.32
CA ARG A 17 59.90 -29.58 14.32
C ARG A 17 59.97 -28.86 12.98
N GLU A 18 59.87 -29.57 11.85
CA GLU A 18 59.84 -28.96 10.51
C GLU A 18 58.54 -28.18 10.26
N LEU A 19 57.40 -28.71 10.73
CA LEU A 19 56.11 -28.02 10.68
C LEU A 19 56.08 -26.76 11.56
N VAL A 20 56.61 -26.85 12.79
CA VAL A 20 56.78 -25.70 13.69
C VAL A 20 57.79 -24.70 13.11
N GLY A 21 58.81 -25.18 12.40
CA GLY A 21 59.81 -24.35 11.72
C GLY A 21 59.26 -23.60 10.49
N ARG A 22 58.12 -24.02 9.94
CA ARG A 22 57.46 -23.42 8.77
C ARG A 22 56.04 -22.94 9.07
N TRP A 23 55.85 -22.41 10.29
CA TRP A 23 54.58 -21.86 10.77
C TRP A 23 54.02 -20.80 9.81
N ASP A 24 54.89 -19.97 9.24
CA ASP A 24 54.60 -18.93 8.24
C ASP A 24 53.76 -19.44 7.07
N ARG A 25 54.15 -20.59 6.49
CA ARG A 25 53.48 -21.14 5.31
C ARG A 25 52.10 -21.72 5.62
N ILE A 26 51.90 -22.25 6.83
CA ILE A 26 50.61 -22.81 7.24
C ILE A 26 49.59 -21.67 7.38
N HIS A 27 49.97 -20.57 8.03
CA HIS A 27 49.10 -19.41 8.17
C HIS A 27 48.79 -18.74 6.83
N VAL A 28 49.79 -18.56 5.96
CA VAL A 28 49.57 -18.01 4.60
C VAL A 28 48.64 -18.90 3.78
N LEU A 29 48.82 -20.22 3.82
CA LEU A 29 47.95 -21.16 3.12
C LEU A 29 46.51 -21.04 3.60
N TYR A 30 46.29 -21.03 4.92
CA TYR A 30 44.95 -20.90 5.50
C TYR A 30 44.29 -19.57 5.14
N LEU A 31 45.02 -18.46 5.25
CA LEU A 31 44.52 -17.14 4.89
C LEU A 31 44.17 -17.05 3.40
N ARG A 32 44.96 -17.66 2.52
CA ARG A 32 44.69 -17.69 1.08
C ARG A 32 43.44 -18.51 0.76
N THR A 33 43.27 -19.69 1.34
CA THR A 33 42.06 -20.51 1.17
C THR A 33 40.80 -19.80 1.68
N LEU A 34 40.91 -19.07 2.80
CA LEU A 34 39.80 -18.24 3.28
C LEU A 34 39.49 -17.07 2.34
N ASN A 35 40.48 -16.57 1.59
CA ASN A 35 40.30 -15.42 0.71
C ASN A 35 39.71 -15.78 -0.68
N GLU A 36 40.00 -16.98 -1.19
CA GLU A 36 39.71 -17.38 -2.59
C GLU A 36 38.26 -17.17 -3.05
N ASN A 37 37.28 -17.40 -2.18
CA ASN A 37 35.87 -17.42 -2.57
C ASN A 37 35.15 -16.07 -2.43
N TRP A 38 35.78 -15.05 -1.82
CA TRP A 38 35.13 -13.76 -1.60
C TRP A 38 34.75 -13.05 -2.89
N ARG A 39 35.62 -13.12 -3.92
CA ARG A 39 35.33 -12.53 -5.23
C ARG A 39 34.04 -13.09 -5.83
N GLN A 40 33.90 -14.42 -5.83
CA GLN A 40 32.72 -15.08 -6.40
C GLN A 40 31.46 -14.75 -5.61
N TYR A 41 31.57 -14.71 -4.28
CA TYR A 41 30.44 -14.37 -3.42
C TYR A 41 29.98 -12.92 -3.60
N VAL A 42 30.90 -11.96 -3.65
CA VAL A 42 30.55 -10.54 -3.89
C VAL A 42 29.95 -10.36 -5.29
N ASN A 43 30.48 -11.04 -6.31
CA ASN A 43 29.91 -11.01 -7.66
C ASN A 43 28.50 -11.63 -7.70
N TYR A 44 28.25 -12.71 -6.96
CA TYR A 44 26.92 -13.30 -6.85
C TYR A 44 25.92 -12.30 -6.24
N LEU A 45 26.30 -11.62 -5.15
CA LEU A 45 25.46 -10.59 -4.55
C LEU A 45 25.19 -9.42 -5.53
N ASP A 46 26.21 -9.03 -6.29
CA ASP A 46 26.12 -7.99 -7.33
C ASP A 46 25.13 -8.36 -8.44
N GLU A 47 25.19 -9.60 -8.92
CA GLU A 47 24.29 -10.14 -9.93
C GLU A 47 22.84 -10.19 -9.43
N GLU A 48 22.62 -10.63 -8.18
CA GLU A 48 21.29 -10.69 -7.59
C GLU A 48 20.68 -9.29 -7.39
N VAL A 49 21.49 -8.29 -7.01
CA VAL A 49 21.02 -6.90 -6.95
C VAL A 49 20.66 -6.38 -8.34
N SER A 50 21.46 -6.71 -9.36
CA SER A 50 21.23 -6.28 -10.75
C SER A 50 19.95 -6.90 -11.32
N LYS A 51 19.68 -8.18 -11.05
CA LYS A 51 18.42 -8.83 -11.46
C LYS A 51 17.18 -8.11 -10.92
N ILE A 52 17.22 -7.67 -9.67
CA ILE A 52 16.09 -6.94 -9.07
C ILE A 52 15.95 -5.56 -9.71
N PHE A 53 17.06 -4.87 -9.96
CA PHE A 53 17.05 -3.59 -10.64
C PHE A 53 16.41 -3.67 -12.03
N ASP A 54 16.80 -4.65 -12.84
CA ASP A 54 16.25 -4.86 -14.18
C ASP A 54 14.75 -5.16 -14.11
N GLN A 55 14.32 -6.03 -13.18
CA GLN A 55 12.90 -6.32 -12.96
C GLN A 55 12.10 -5.07 -12.58
N VAL A 56 12.64 -4.22 -11.70
CA VAL A 56 11.98 -2.99 -11.27
C VAL A 56 11.86 -2.02 -12.44
N ILE A 57 12.91 -1.80 -13.23
CA ILE A 57 12.86 -0.92 -14.42
C ILE A 57 11.84 -1.43 -15.42
N LEU A 58 11.87 -2.71 -15.76
CA LEU A 58 10.94 -3.29 -16.74
C LEU A 58 9.49 -3.19 -16.25
N SER A 59 9.23 -3.48 -14.97
CA SER A 59 7.89 -3.37 -14.38
C SER A 59 7.36 -1.93 -14.32
N ASN A 60 8.25 -0.92 -14.36
CA ASN A 60 7.85 0.48 -14.37
C ASN A 60 7.36 0.95 -15.74
N LEU A 61 7.76 0.30 -16.84
CA LEU A 61 7.35 0.67 -18.19
C LEU A 61 5.95 0.18 -18.56
N ASP A 62 5.45 -0.86 -17.88
CA ASP A 62 4.09 -1.36 -18.05
C ASP A 62 3.10 -0.50 -17.23
N THR A 63 2.80 0.69 -17.75
CA THR A 63 1.94 1.70 -17.13
C THR A 63 0.45 1.55 -17.46
N GLU A 64 0.07 0.71 -18.43
CA GLU A 64 -1.27 0.82 -19.05
C GLU A 64 -2.31 -0.21 -18.63
N THR A 65 -1.98 -1.25 -17.84
CA THR A 65 -2.96 -2.33 -17.58
C THR A 65 -3.30 -2.50 -16.10
N SER A 66 -4.54 -2.93 -15.86
CA SER A 66 -5.30 -3.10 -14.61
C SER A 66 -4.69 -3.98 -13.50
N GLN A 67 -3.38 -3.95 -13.32
CA GLN A 67 -2.59 -4.83 -12.45
C GLN A 67 -2.03 -4.12 -11.21
N GLY A 68 -2.73 -3.09 -10.69
CA GLY A 68 -2.28 -2.37 -9.48
C GLY A 68 -1.99 -3.28 -8.27
N LYS A 69 -2.75 -4.37 -8.10
CA LYS A 69 -2.54 -5.34 -7.02
C LYS A 69 -1.33 -6.25 -7.26
N ILE A 70 -1.15 -6.75 -8.49
CA ILE A 70 -0.03 -7.62 -8.87
C ILE A 70 1.30 -6.86 -8.80
N PHE A 71 1.30 -5.59 -9.21
CA PHE A 71 2.46 -4.71 -9.09
C PHE A 71 2.87 -4.45 -7.64
N VAL A 72 1.92 -4.17 -6.74
CA VAL A 72 2.22 -3.90 -5.32
C VAL A 72 2.78 -5.14 -4.62
N GLU A 73 2.22 -6.32 -4.91
CA GLU A 73 2.69 -7.58 -4.31
C GLU A 73 4.09 -7.96 -4.82
N GLY A 74 4.33 -7.85 -6.13
CA GLY A 74 5.67 -8.04 -6.72
C GLY A 74 6.69 -7.03 -6.23
N SER A 75 6.31 -5.76 -6.11
CA SER A 75 7.19 -4.69 -5.62
C SER A 75 7.54 -4.90 -4.14
N LEU A 76 6.59 -5.33 -3.30
CA LEU A 76 6.86 -5.64 -1.90
C LEU A 76 7.83 -6.84 -1.75
N ALA A 77 7.67 -7.87 -2.59
CA ALA A 77 8.62 -8.98 -2.64
C ALA A 77 10.03 -8.51 -3.03
N ASN A 78 10.13 -7.61 -4.00
CA ASN A 78 11.40 -7.01 -4.41
C ASN A 78 12.04 -6.17 -3.30
N VAL A 79 11.27 -5.36 -2.56
CA VAL A 79 11.79 -4.61 -1.40
C VAL A 79 12.40 -5.57 -0.37
N LYS A 80 11.68 -6.63 -0.01
CA LYS A 80 12.17 -7.63 0.96
C LYS A 80 13.45 -8.32 0.45
N ARG A 81 13.51 -8.66 -0.84
CA ARG A 81 14.68 -9.31 -1.44
C ARG A 81 15.90 -8.39 -1.46
N VAL A 82 15.74 -7.11 -1.82
CA VAL A 82 16.82 -6.12 -1.75
C VAL A 82 17.30 -5.93 -0.32
N GLN A 83 16.39 -5.84 0.66
CA GLN A 83 16.77 -5.71 2.07
C GLN A 83 17.59 -6.91 2.54
N TYR A 84 17.20 -8.13 2.15
CA TYR A 84 17.97 -9.33 2.43
C TYR A 84 19.39 -9.27 1.82
N LEU A 85 19.53 -8.78 0.58
CA LEU A 85 20.83 -8.61 -0.07
C LEU A 85 21.69 -7.51 0.59
N ILE A 86 21.07 -6.41 1.05
CA ILE A 86 21.74 -5.37 1.84
C ILE A 86 22.32 -5.99 3.11
N ASP A 87 21.53 -6.77 3.84
CA ASP A 87 21.98 -7.42 5.08
C ASP A 87 23.11 -8.42 4.82
N GLN A 88 23.02 -9.21 3.74
CA GLN A 88 24.09 -10.14 3.36
C GLN A 88 25.38 -9.42 2.96
N THR A 89 25.28 -8.33 2.21
CA THR A 89 26.42 -7.51 1.79
C THR A 89 27.08 -6.83 2.99
N SER A 90 26.28 -6.35 3.95
CA SER A 90 26.75 -5.77 5.20
C SER A 90 27.54 -6.81 6.03
N ARG A 91 27.02 -8.04 6.16
CA ARG A 91 27.75 -9.13 6.82
C ARG A 91 29.07 -9.47 6.11
N ALA A 92 29.05 -9.56 4.78
CA ALA A 92 30.24 -9.82 3.98
C ALA A 92 31.33 -8.76 4.24
N ARG A 93 30.94 -7.48 4.19
CA ARG A 93 31.82 -6.36 4.49
C ARG A 93 32.41 -6.47 5.90
N HIS A 94 31.58 -6.76 6.90
CA HIS A 94 32.04 -6.90 8.28
C HIS A 94 33.05 -8.03 8.44
N MET A 95 32.80 -9.18 7.81
CA MET A 95 33.75 -10.31 7.83
C MET A 95 35.09 -9.96 7.17
N LEU A 96 35.07 -9.24 6.05
CA LEU A 96 36.29 -8.77 5.37
C LEU A 96 37.08 -7.76 6.21
N ASP A 97 36.39 -6.89 6.96
CA ASP A 97 37.01 -5.94 7.88
C ASP A 97 37.63 -6.64 9.10
N LEU A 98 36.93 -7.64 9.66
CA LEU A 98 37.47 -8.49 10.72
C LEU A 98 38.70 -9.28 10.25
N ASN A 99 38.64 -9.90 9.07
CA ASN A 99 39.78 -10.62 8.49
C ASN A 99 40.98 -9.70 8.31
N SER A 100 40.76 -8.49 7.80
CA SER A 100 41.79 -7.46 7.64
C SER A 100 42.38 -7.03 9.00
N THR A 101 41.56 -6.93 10.04
CA THR A 101 41.99 -6.59 11.40
C THR A 101 42.83 -7.72 12.01
N VAL A 102 42.41 -8.98 11.87
CA VAL A 102 43.16 -10.14 12.34
C VAL A 102 44.52 -10.21 11.65
N MET A 103 44.56 -10.07 10.32
CA MET A 103 45.82 -10.06 9.56
C MET A 103 46.75 -8.92 10.00
N LYS A 104 46.23 -7.70 10.21
CA LYS A 104 47.02 -6.58 10.77
C LYS A 104 47.61 -6.90 12.15
N THR A 105 46.82 -7.50 13.03
CA THR A 105 47.28 -7.90 14.37
C THR A 105 48.32 -9.02 14.28
N MET A 106 48.16 -9.98 13.36
CA MET A 106 49.14 -11.04 13.11
C MET A 106 50.48 -10.46 12.63
N THR A 107 50.46 -9.56 11.63
CA THR A 107 51.66 -8.89 11.12
C THR A 107 52.32 -8.02 12.19
N ARG A 108 51.55 -7.36 13.04
CA ARG A 108 52.09 -6.58 14.16
C ARG A 108 52.75 -7.47 15.21
N SER A 109 52.09 -8.55 15.59
CA SER A 109 52.62 -9.51 16.56
C SER A 109 53.86 -10.23 16.04
N SER A 110 53.97 -10.45 14.73
CA SER A 110 55.16 -11.01 14.11
C SER A 110 56.33 -10.03 14.13
N ALA A 111 56.07 -8.74 13.91
CA ALA A 111 57.08 -7.68 13.99
C ALA A 111 57.58 -7.40 15.42
N GLU A 112 56.72 -7.58 16.43
CA GLU A 112 57.06 -7.41 17.86
C GLU A 112 57.85 -8.61 18.43
N PHE A 113 57.93 -9.73 17.71
CA PHE A 113 58.74 -10.89 18.12
C PHE A 113 60.23 -10.53 18.00
N PRO A 114 60.98 -10.43 19.11
CA PRO A 114 62.32 -9.83 19.09
C PRO A 114 63.28 -10.65 18.23
N ALA A 115 64.05 -9.93 17.40
CA ALA A 115 65.18 -10.37 16.57
C ALA A 115 66.33 -11.10 17.31
N SER A 116 66.07 -11.63 18.51
CA SER A 116 66.93 -12.51 19.29
C SER A 116 67.11 -13.90 18.67
N ALA A 117 66.23 -14.31 17.75
CA ALA A 117 66.40 -15.51 16.95
C ALA A 117 67.22 -15.19 15.69
N THR A 118 68.54 -15.27 15.80
CA THR A 118 69.53 -15.53 14.71
C THR A 118 69.30 -14.86 13.34
N PRO A 119 70.29 -14.14 12.75
CA PRO A 119 70.15 -13.42 11.47
C PRO A 119 69.65 -14.25 10.27
N SER A 120 69.66 -15.58 10.35
CA SER A 120 69.11 -16.51 9.33
C SER A 120 67.58 -16.58 9.25
N ASN A 121 66.80 -16.11 10.24
CA ASN A 121 65.34 -16.21 10.26
C ASN A 121 64.58 -14.99 9.69
N THR A 122 65.31 -13.98 9.21
CA THR A 122 64.72 -12.75 8.66
C THR A 122 64.05 -12.92 7.29
N GLY A 123 64.48 -13.91 6.50
CA GLY A 123 63.92 -14.20 5.17
C GLY A 123 62.47 -14.71 5.20
N PRO A 124 62.16 -15.79 5.93
CA PRO A 124 60.80 -16.33 6.04
C PRO A 124 59.81 -15.35 6.64
N MET A 125 60.22 -14.57 7.65
CA MET A 125 59.36 -13.55 8.26
C MET A 125 58.98 -12.44 7.28
N ARG A 126 59.93 -11.91 6.51
CA ARG A 126 59.64 -10.91 5.47
C ARG A 126 58.76 -11.46 4.35
N SER A 127 58.97 -12.73 3.97
CA SER A 127 58.12 -13.41 2.98
C SER A 127 56.69 -13.57 3.51
N PHE A 128 56.52 -13.90 4.79
CA PHE A 128 55.21 -13.98 5.45
C PHE A 128 54.51 -12.62 5.44
N GLU A 129 55.20 -11.56 5.88
CA GLU A 129 54.64 -10.21 5.93
C GLU A 129 54.18 -9.73 4.55
N ALA A 130 55.00 -9.95 3.51
CA ALA A 130 54.65 -9.58 2.14
C ALA A 130 53.43 -10.36 1.60
N GLU A 131 53.33 -11.66 1.89
CA GLU A 131 52.18 -12.49 1.48
C GLU A 131 50.90 -12.08 2.22
N VAL A 132 50.98 -11.81 3.52
CA VAL A 132 49.84 -11.32 4.31
C VAL A 132 49.40 -9.94 3.83
N GLU A 133 50.35 -9.04 3.50
CA GLU A 133 50.04 -7.74 2.94
C GLU A 133 49.34 -7.85 1.57
N SER A 134 49.76 -8.78 0.72
CA SER A 134 49.07 -9.08 -0.55
C SER A 134 47.63 -9.54 -0.33
N ILE A 135 47.41 -10.50 0.58
CA ILE A 135 46.06 -11.01 0.91
C ILE A 135 45.19 -9.92 1.53
N MET A 136 45.77 -9.06 2.39
CA MET A 136 45.08 -7.89 2.92
C MET A 136 44.66 -6.91 1.83
N GLY A 137 45.52 -6.69 0.82
CA GLY A 137 45.19 -5.88 -0.36
C GLY A 137 43.97 -6.43 -1.10
N GLU A 138 43.93 -7.74 -1.33
CA GLU A 138 42.78 -8.42 -1.95
C GLU A 138 41.50 -8.30 -1.10
N CYS A 139 41.58 -8.54 0.21
CA CYS A 139 40.48 -8.32 1.15
C CYS A 139 39.95 -6.88 1.10
N GLN A 140 40.83 -5.88 0.99
CA GLN A 140 40.44 -4.48 0.90
C GLN A 140 39.73 -4.17 -0.42
N VAL A 141 40.14 -4.78 -1.53
CA VAL A 141 39.43 -4.68 -2.82
C VAL A 141 38.02 -5.25 -2.67
N HIS A 142 37.88 -6.45 -2.11
CA HIS A 142 36.57 -7.07 -1.87
C HIS A 142 35.69 -6.23 -0.94
N HIS A 143 36.27 -5.65 0.11
CA HIS A 143 35.55 -4.76 1.02
C HIS A 143 35.02 -3.53 0.29
N LYS A 144 35.84 -2.87 -0.54
CA LYS A 144 35.40 -1.71 -1.34
C LYS A 144 34.32 -2.07 -2.35
N SER A 145 34.41 -3.25 -2.97
CA SER A 145 33.37 -3.77 -3.86
C SER A 145 32.05 -4.00 -3.11
N ALA A 146 32.09 -4.63 -1.93
CA ALA A 146 30.92 -4.82 -1.09
C ALA A 146 30.32 -3.49 -0.60
N GLU A 147 31.15 -2.49 -0.28
CA GLU A 147 30.71 -1.15 0.08
C GLU A 147 29.98 -0.45 -1.07
N SER A 148 30.54 -0.50 -2.28
CA SER A 148 29.89 0.05 -3.48
C SER A 148 28.55 -0.64 -3.75
N LEU A 149 28.51 -1.97 -3.62
CA LEU A 149 27.28 -2.76 -3.76
C LEU A 149 26.23 -2.37 -2.72
N LEU A 150 26.63 -2.16 -1.46
CA LEU A 150 25.72 -1.73 -0.39
C LEU A 150 25.08 -0.38 -0.71
N ILE A 151 25.87 0.60 -1.18
CA ILE A 151 25.38 1.92 -1.60
C ILE A 151 24.37 1.75 -2.74
N ARG A 152 24.70 0.94 -3.75
CA ARG A 152 23.83 0.69 -4.90
C ARG A 152 22.52 0.02 -4.48
N ALA A 153 22.58 -1.05 -3.69
CA ALA A 153 21.41 -1.78 -3.20
C ALA A 153 20.50 -0.88 -2.33
N THR A 154 21.09 -0.03 -1.49
CA THR A 154 20.34 0.95 -0.68
C THR A 154 19.63 1.98 -1.56
N SER A 155 20.32 2.48 -2.59
CA SER A 155 19.72 3.39 -3.57
C SER A 155 18.54 2.74 -4.30
N ILE A 156 18.71 1.50 -4.76
CA ILE A 156 17.63 0.73 -5.41
C ILE A 156 16.44 0.54 -4.46
N SER A 157 16.69 0.20 -3.20
CA SER A 157 15.64 0.08 -2.19
C SER A 157 14.89 1.40 -1.99
N GLN A 158 15.59 2.54 -2.01
CA GLN A 158 14.96 3.84 -1.89
C GLN A 158 14.09 4.16 -3.11
N HIS A 159 14.64 3.99 -4.31
CA HIS A 159 13.90 4.17 -5.55
C HIS A 159 12.63 3.31 -5.62
N LEU A 160 12.72 2.05 -5.19
CA LEU A 160 11.56 1.16 -5.17
C LEU A 160 10.47 1.65 -4.20
N ARG A 161 10.85 2.15 -3.01
CA ARG A 161 9.91 2.75 -2.07
C ARG A 161 9.25 4.00 -2.63
N ASP A 162 10.01 4.85 -3.30
CA ASP A 162 9.51 6.09 -3.90
C ASP A 162 8.51 5.79 -5.03
N VAL A 163 8.82 4.80 -5.88
CA VAL A 163 7.91 4.31 -6.94
C VAL A 163 6.61 3.78 -6.34
N ILE A 164 6.67 2.97 -5.28
CA ILE A 164 5.48 2.45 -4.59
C ILE A 164 4.64 3.60 -4.03
N ALA A 165 5.27 4.58 -3.38
CA ALA A 165 4.58 5.74 -2.81
C ALA A 165 3.91 6.61 -3.90
N MET A 166 4.61 6.84 -5.02
CA MET A 166 4.07 7.56 -6.17
C MET A 166 2.84 6.84 -6.75
N ARG A 167 2.92 5.52 -6.97
CA ARG A 167 1.79 4.73 -7.47
C ARG A 167 0.61 4.74 -6.52
N ASN A 168 0.86 4.65 -5.21
CA ASN A 168 -0.21 4.74 -4.21
C ASN A 168 -0.91 6.11 -4.25
N THR A 169 -0.14 7.17 -4.45
CA THR A 169 -0.66 8.54 -4.59
C THR A 169 -1.52 8.69 -5.85
N GLU A 170 -1.04 8.20 -7.00
CA GLU A 170 -1.82 8.21 -8.25
C GLU A 170 -3.11 7.40 -8.11
N PHE A 171 -3.05 6.20 -7.51
CA PHE A 171 -4.25 5.39 -7.25
C PHE A 171 -5.26 6.13 -6.36
N MET A 172 -4.80 6.77 -5.27
CA MET A 172 -5.66 7.58 -4.41
C MET A 172 -6.27 8.78 -5.15
N LYS A 173 -5.50 9.43 -6.03
CA LYS A 173 -5.99 10.53 -6.86
C LYS A 173 -7.09 10.05 -7.82
N THR A 174 -6.87 8.96 -8.53
CA THR A 174 -7.89 8.36 -9.42
C THR A 174 -9.15 7.95 -8.65
N MET A 175 -8.98 7.35 -7.48
CA MET A 175 -10.10 6.99 -6.60
C MET A 175 -10.87 8.23 -6.13
N THR A 176 -10.16 9.30 -5.75
CA THR A 176 -10.77 10.57 -5.33
C THR A 176 -11.54 11.21 -6.48
N VAL A 177 -10.97 11.28 -7.67
CA VAL A 177 -11.65 11.79 -8.87
C VAL A 177 -12.91 10.99 -9.16
N SER A 178 -12.83 9.65 -9.12
CA SER A 178 -13.99 8.76 -9.34
C SER A 178 -15.07 8.98 -8.28
N THR A 179 -14.68 9.21 -7.02
CA THR A 179 -15.61 9.48 -5.91
C THR A 179 -16.28 10.83 -6.06
N VAL A 180 -15.53 11.87 -6.46
CA VAL A 180 -16.08 13.20 -6.73
C VAL A 180 -17.09 13.14 -7.88
N GLN A 181 -16.75 12.48 -8.99
CA GLN A 181 -17.66 12.28 -10.11
C GLN A 181 -18.93 11.50 -9.70
N GLY A 182 -18.77 10.44 -8.90
CA GLY A 182 -19.91 9.69 -8.37
C GLY A 182 -20.82 10.53 -7.46
N ASN A 183 -20.24 11.39 -6.63
CA ASN A 183 -20.98 12.31 -5.77
C ASN A 183 -21.72 13.38 -6.58
N GLU A 184 -21.11 13.94 -7.63
CA GLU A 184 -21.76 14.89 -8.52
C GLU A 184 -22.97 14.27 -9.23
N ALA A 185 -22.83 13.06 -9.77
CA ALA A 185 -23.95 12.33 -10.37
C ALA A 185 -25.08 12.07 -9.36
N LEU A 186 -24.74 11.75 -8.10
CA LEU A 186 -25.72 11.55 -7.04
C LEU A 186 -26.44 12.85 -6.65
N LEU A 187 -25.72 13.98 -6.63
CA LEU A 187 -26.31 15.29 -6.40
C LEU A 187 -27.27 15.67 -7.53
N GLU A 188 -26.89 15.42 -8.78
CA GLU A 188 -27.74 15.67 -9.94
C GLU A 188 -29.02 14.83 -9.90
N LEU A 189 -28.89 13.53 -9.62
CA LEU A 189 -30.03 12.63 -9.43
C LEU A 189 -30.94 13.08 -8.28
N SER A 190 -30.36 13.53 -7.16
CA SER A 190 -31.12 14.04 -6.02
C SER A 190 -31.88 15.32 -6.37
N HIS A 191 -31.25 16.25 -7.09
CA HIS A 191 -31.91 17.48 -7.54
C HIS A 191 -33.07 17.18 -8.49
N LYS A 192 -32.87 16.25 -9.43
CA LYS A 192 -33.93 15.80 -10.34
C LYS A 192 -35.09 15.14 -9.58
N ALA A 193 -34.79 14.26 -8.61
CA ALA A 193 -35.82 13.63 -7.78
C ALA A 193 -36.62 14.63 -6.96
N VAL A 194 -35.98 15.67 -6.41
CA VAL A 194 -36.67 16.76 -5.70
C VAL A 194 -37.59 17.52 -6.64
N SER A 195 -37.15 17.83 -7.86
CA SER A 195 -38.00 18.50 -8.85
C SER A 195 -39.18 17.65 -9.27
N GLU A 196 -38.98 16.35 -9.52
CA GLU A 196 -40.06 15.42 -9.86
C GLU A 196 -41.08 15.29 -8.72
N ALA A 197 -40.61 15.24 -7.47
CA ALA A 197 -41.48 15.24 -6.30
C ALA A 197 -42.32 16.53 -6.18
N GLN A 198 -41.74 17.69 -6.49
CA GLN A 198 -42.49 18.96 -6.54
C GLN A 198 -43.57 18.94 -7.62
N SER A 199 -43.26 18.45 -8.83
CA SER A 199 -44.25 18.31 -9.90
C SER A 199 -45.37 17.33 -9.52
N MET A 200 -45.04 16.19 -8.92
CA MET A 200 -46.01 15.19 -8.46
C MET A 200 -46.93 15.77 -7.38
N LYS A 201 -46.38 16.60 -6.48
CA LYS A 201 -47.15 17.30 -5.45
C LYS A 201 -48.17 18.26 -6.08
N ALA A 202 -47.77 19.03 -7.09
CA ALA A 202 -48.68 19.95 -7.79
C ALA A 202 -49.84 19.20 -8.47
N ILE A 203 -49.55 18.10 -9.18
CA ILE A 203 -50.58 17.26 -9.83
C ILE A 203 -51.56 16.70 -8.79
N THR A 204 -51.06 16.23 -7.65
CA THR A 204 -51.89 15.68 -6.57
C THR A 204 -52.83 16.74 -6.00
N ILE A 205 -52.36 17.97 -5.80
CA ILE A 205 -53.20 19.08 -5.34
C ILE A 205 -54.31 19.39 -6.35
N VAL A 206 -53.99 19.43 -7.65
CA VAL A 206 -55.00 19.66 -8.70
C VAL A 206 -56.03 18.53 -8.72
N ALA A 207 -55.61 17.27 -8.60
CA ALA A 207 -56.50 16.12 -8.55
C ALA A 207 -57.40 16.14 -7.30
N LEU A 208 -56.85 16.48 -6.13
CA LEU A 208 -57.61 16.60 -4.87
C LEU A 208 -58.72 17.66 -4.93
N VAL A 209 -58.54 18.68 -5.76
CA VAL A 209 -59.56 19.71 -6.03
C VAL A 209 -60.57 19.26 -7.09
N TYR A 210 -60.09 18.66 -8.17
CA TYR A 210 -60.93 18.32 -9.32
C TYR A 210 -61.82 17.09 -9.08
N VAL A 211 -61.33 16.08 -8.36
CA VAL A 211 -62.04 14.81 -8.15
C VAL A 211 -63.37 15.01 -7.39
N PRO A 212 -63.43 15.73 -6.25
CA PRO A 212 -64.68 15.99 -5.54
C PRO A 212 -65.66 16.82 -6.37
N ALA A 213 -65.17 17.83 -7.09
CA ALA A 213 -65.99 18.68 -7.96
C ALA A 213 -66.64 17.86 -9.10
N SER A 214 -65.86 16.99 -9.74
CA SER A 214 -66.35 16.12 -10.82
C SER A 214 -67.38 15.11 -10.30
N PHE A 215 -67.14 14.51 -9.14
CA PHE A 215 -68.10 13.60 -8.51
C PHE A 215 -69.44 14.28 -8.23
N VAL A 216 -69.44 15.51 -7.69
CA VAL A 216 -70.69 16.23 -7.44
C VAL A 216 -71.37 16.64 -8.75
N ALA A 217 -70.61 17.04 -9.77
CA ALA A 217 -71.17 17.36 -11.09
C ALA A 217 -71.86 16.14 -11.73
N ASP A 218 -71.20 14.99 -11.75
CA ASP A 218 -71.75 13.72 -12.26
C ASP A 218 -72.97 13.27 -11.44
N PHE A 219 -72.93 13.40 -10.12
CA PHE A 219 -74.03 13.06 -9.23
C PHE A 219 -75.28 13.91 -9.49
N LEU A 220 -75.10 15.20 -9.76
CA LEU A 220 -76.19 16.10 -10.16
C LEU A 220 -76.69 15.80 -11.58
N GLN A 221 -75.79 15.44 -12.52
CA GLN A 221 -76.13 15.07 -13.88
C GLN A 221 -76.96 13.77 -13.96
N MET A 222 -76.79 12.84 -13.00
CA MET A 222 -77.60 11.63 -12.89
C MET A 222 -79.08 11.87 -12.53
N GLY A 223 -79.53 13.13 -12.40
CA GLY A 223 -80.97 13.47 -12.37
C GLY A 223 -81.65 13.39 -11.01
N TYR A 224 -80.89 13.19 -9.92
CA TYR A 224 -81.43 13.11 -8.57
C TYR A 224 -81.88 14.46 -7.98
N VAL A 225 -81.57 15.59 -8.64
CA VAL A 225 -82.05 16.92 -8.27
C VAL A 225 -83.03 17.42 -9.33
N SER A 226 -84.31 17.13 -9.13
CA SER A 226 -85.39 17.75 -9.92
C SER A 226 -85.62 19.18 -9.41
N ALA A 227 -85.16 20.18 -10.17
CA ALA A 227 -85.58 21.55 -9.96
C ALA A 227 -87.08 21.65 -10.33
N ALA A 228 -87.94 21.80 -9.33
CA ALA A 228 -89.38 21.96 -9.54
C ALA A 228 -89.63 23.17 -10.47
N GLN A 229 -90.06 22.87 -11.70
CA GLN A 229 -90.43 23.84 -12.72
C GLN A 229 -91.94 24.09 -12.59
N GLN A 230 -92.33 25.29 -12.15
CA GLN A 230 -93.64 25.82 -12.50
C GLN A 230 -93.47 27.18 -13.18
N ASN A 231 -93.78 27.13 -14.48
CA ASN A 231 -94.05 28.19 -15.46
C ASN A 231 -92.95 29.16 -15.87
N GLY A 232 -92.51 28.98 -17.12
CA GLY A 232 -91.79 29.98 -17.91
C GLY A 232 -90.30 29.66 -18.06
N LEU A 233 -89.86 29.54 -19.29
CA LEU A 233 -88.48 29.24 -19.70
C LEU A 233 -87.53 30.37 -19.27
N VAL A 234 -87.16 30.38 -17.99
CA VAL A 234 -86.01 31.13 -17.50
C VAL A 234 -85.00 30.09 -17.09
N VAL A 235 -83.87 30.05 -17.80
CA VAL A 235 -82.74 29.18 -17.48
C VAL A 235 -82.31 29.52 -16.05
N SER A 236 -82.84 28.80 -15.06
CA SER A 236 -82.53 28.92 -13.64
C SER A 236 -81.20 28.25 -13.37
N ALA A 237 -80.15 28.75 -14.02
CA ALA A 237 -78.77 28.37 -13.71
C ALA A 237 -78.40 28.81 -12.27
N THR A 238 -79.14 29.75 -11.68
CA THR A 238 -78.80 30.37 -10.39
C THR A 238 -79.05 29.48 -9.18
N LYS A 239 -80.09 28.61 -9.17
CA LYS A 239 -80.38 27.75 -8.01
C LYS A 239 -79.60 26.43 -8.01
N GLY A 240 -79.42 25.81 -9.18
CA GLY A 240 -78.65 24.56 -9.32
C GLY A 240 -77.16 24.76 -9.01
N LEU A 241 -76.60 25.89 -9.44
CA LEU A 241 -75.21 26.26 -9.15
C LEU A 241 -74.98 26.50 -7.64
N TRP A 242 -75.97 27.03 -6.94
CA TRP A 242 -75.92 27.20 -5.48
C TRP A 242 -75.98 25.86 -4.72
N VAL A 243 -76.81 24.91 -5.17
CA VAL A 243 -76.85 23.54 -4.59
C VAL A 243 -75.53 22.80 -4.84
N TYR A 244 -74.99 22.91 -6.06
CA TYR A 244 -73.66 22.39 -6.39
C TYR A 244 -72.59 22.99 -5.47
N ALA A 245 -72.57 24.31 -5.27
CA ALA A 245 -71.59 24.97 -4.41
C ALA A 245 -71.70 24.53 -2.93
N ILE A 246 -72.92 24.40 -2.40
CA ILE A 246 -73.17 23.97 -1.01
C ILE A 246 -72.69 22.55 -0.75
N ILE A 247 -72.81 21.63 -1.72
CA ILE A 247 -72.38 20.23 -1.57
C ILE A 247 -70.89 20.09 -1.84
N THR A 248 -70.36 20.80 -2.84
CA THR A 248 -68.95 20.69 -3.25
C THR A 248 -68.01 21.35 -2.24
N ALA A 249 -68.38 22.50 -1.67
CA ALA A 249 -67.54 23.23 -0.71
C ALA A 249 -67.12 22.41 0.54
N PRO A 250 -68.03 21.73 1.28
CA PRO A 250 -67.64 20.91 2.42
C PRO A 250 -66.81 19.70 1.99
N LEU A 251 -67.10 19.09 0.83
CA LEU A 251 -66.35 17.95 0.32
C LEU A 251 -64.90 18.34 -0.03
N MET A 252 -64.72 19.49 -0.67
CA MET A 252 -63.41 20.12 -0.92
C MET A 252 -62.68 20.47 0.38
N THR A 253 -63.41 20.97 1.38
CA THR A 253 -62.82 21.32 2.68
C THR A 253 -62.30 20.07 3.40
N VAL A 254 -63.04 18.95 3.32
CA VAL A 254 -62.63 17.67 3.89
C VAL A 254 -61.41 17.09 3.18
N THR A 255 -61.39 17.05 1.84
CA THR A 255 -60.24 16.51 1.09
C THR A 255 -58.98 17.35 1.29
N MET A 256 -59.09 18.67 1.26
CA MET A 256 -57.97 19.58 1.53
C MET A 256 -57.51 19.49 3.00
N GLY A 257 -58.46 19.34 3.93
CA GLY A 257 -58.18 19.16 5.35
C GLY A 257 -57.41 17.87 5.66
N ILE A 258 -57.78 16.75 5.04
CA ILE A 258 -57.07 15.46 5.16
C ILE A 258 -55.64 15.60 4.63
N TYR A 259 -55.47 16.23 3.46
CA TYR A 259 -54.15 16.48 2.89
C TYR A 259 -53.27 17.34 3.81
N PHE A 260 -53.82 18.44 4.34
CA PHE A 260 -53.08 19.35 5.22
C PHE A 260 -52.71 18.69 6.55
N ALA A 261 -53.61 17.88 7.12
CA ALA A 261 -53.32 17.08 8.30
C ALA A 261 -52.19 16.08 8.03
N TYR A 262 -52.23 15.37 6.90
CA TYR A 262 -51.18 14.43 6.51
C TYR A 262 -49.83 15.14 6.33
N GLU A 263 -49.79 16.30 5.67
CA GLU A 263 -48.55 17.04 5.46
C GLU A 263 -47.97 17.58 6.79
N LEU A 264 -48.81 18.09 7.70
CA LEU A 264 -48.38 18.51 9.04
C LEU A 264 -47.85 17.35 9.88
N LEU A 265 -48.51 16.18 9.83
CA LEU A 265 -48.05 14.99 10.55
C LEU A 265 -46.72 14.48 9.98
N SER A 266 -46.56 14.45 8.65
CA SER A 266 -45.32 14.00 8.00
C SER A 266 -44.12 14.88 8.37
N ARG A 267 -44.28 16.22 8.36
CA ARG A 267 -43.22 17.16 8.76
C ARG A 267 -42.79 16.98 10.21
N ARG A 268 -43.75 16.70 11.11
CA ARG A 268 -43.46 16.45 12.54
C ARG A 268 -42.73 15.12 12.75
N PHE A 269 -43.04 14.10 11.94
CA PHE A 269 -42.38 12.80 12.02
C PHE A 269 -40.94 12.85 11.49
N GLU A 270 -40.71 13.53 10.37
CA GLU A 270 -39.36 13.73 9.81
C GLU A 270 -38.45 14.53 10.75
N SER A 271 -38.98 15.58 11.38
CA SER A 271 -38.24 16.39 12.36
C SER A 271 -37.79 15.59 13.59
N ARG A 272 -38.54 14.55 13.98
CA ARG A 272 -38.16 13.66 15.08
C ARG A 272 -37.06 12.69 14.67
N LYS A 273 -37.15 12.12 13.46
CA LYS A 273 -36.16 11.15 12.93
C LYS A 273 -34.78 11.79 12.72
N ASN A 274 -34.72 13.04 12.23
CA ASN A 274 -33.45 13.76 12.07
C ASN A 274 -32.77 14.09 13.40
N LYS A 275 -33.52 14.34 14.47
CA LYS A 275 -32.93 14.56 15.81
C LYS A 275 -32.26 13.30 16.35
N THR A 276 -32.87 12.12 16.16
CA THR A 276 -32.31 10.85 16.64
C THR A 276 -31.02 10.47 15.90
N ILE A 277 -30.93 10.76 14.59
CA ILE A 277 -29.73 10.51 13.79
C ILE A 277 -28.56 11.43 14.19
N LEU A 278 -28.85 12.70 14.50
CA LEU A 278 -27.84 13.64 14.98
C LEU A 278 -27.29 13.26 16.36
N GLU A 279 -28.12 12.78 17.27
CA GLU A 279 -27.65 12.29 18.58
C GLU A 279 -26.82 11.01 18.47
N GLN A 280 -27.15 10.10 17.54
CA GLN A 280 -26.29 8.93 17.27
C GLN A 280 -24.93 9.30 16.68
N ARG A 281 -24.84 10.34 15.84
CA ARG A 281 -23.55 10.82 15.32
C ARG A 281 -22.68 11.49 16.38
N PHE A 282 -23.27 12.15 17.37
CA PHE A 282 -22.53 12.75 18.49
C PHE A 282 -22.00 11.74 19.50
N HIS A 283 -22.54 10.51 19.53
CA HIS A 283 -22.06 9.44 20.41
C HIS A 283 -20.93 8.58 19.83
N ILE A 284 -20.52 8.83 18.58
CA ILE A 284 -19.48 8.05 17.86
C ILE A 284 -18.18 8.87 17.65
N VAL A 285 -18.15 10.13 18.09
CA VAL A 285 -16.92 10.97 18.17
C VAL A 285 -16.48 11.06 19.62
#